data_AF-A0A932Y4U3-F1
#
_entry.id   AF-A0A932Y4U3-F1
#
_cell.length_a   1.000
_cell.length_b   1.000
_cell.length_c   1.000
_cell.angle_alpha   90.00
_cell.angle_beta   90.00
_cell.angle_gamma   90.00
#
_symmetry.space_group_name_H-M   'P 1'
#
loop_
_entity.id
_entity.type
_entity.pdbx_description
1 polymer ?
#
loop_
_entity_poly.entity_id
_entity_poly.type
_entity_poly.pdbx_seq_one_letter_code
_entity_poly.pdbx_strand_id
1 'polypeptide(L)'
;LDVLKKLVAAFYLNFLIHYPIFFFFPTVIERPTTSLDGWAGSAFSFLRWIDQPVNCFPSQHVSLCFVVALGFWNYRRWISIFFLFWAIAISLSTLTTKQHYFWDVLGGLVVFLICYGVVLRKESQPKLQLVSPSK
;
A
#
# COMPACT_ATOMS: atom_id res chain seq x y z
N LEU A 1 16.86 7.92 8.93
CA LEU A 1 15.73 8.37 9.78
C LEU A 1 14.64 9.07 8.97
N ASP A 2 14.97 9.93 8.00
CA ASP A 2 13.99 10.70 7.22
C ASP A 2 12.99 9.84 6.42
N VAL A 3 13.45 8.81 5.69
CA VAL A 3 12.56 7.89 4.95
C VAL A 3 11.55 7.18 5.86
N LEU A 4 11.99 6.77 7.05
CA LEU A 4 11.14 6.06 8.01
C LEU A 4 10.03 6.99 8.52
N LYS A 5 10.36 8.24 8.85
CA LYS A 5 9.36 9.24 9.26
C LYS A 5 8.31 9.47 8.17
N LYS A 6 8.73 9.58 6.91
CA LYS A 6 7.82 9.74 5.76
C LYS A 6 6.94 8.51 5.55
N LEU A 7 7.50 7.31 5.66
CA LEU A 7 6.74 6.07 5.56
C LEU A 7 5.71 5.94 6.70
N VAL A 8 6.08 6.29 7.93
CA VAL A 8 5.17 6.29 9.09
C VAL A 8 4.07 7.34 8.90
N ALA A 9 4.39 8.55 8.46
CA ALA A 9 3.38 9.58 8.18
C ALA A 9 2.43 9.16 7.05
N ALA A 10 2.95 8.56 5.97
CA ALA A 10 2.14 8.03 4.88
C ALA A 10 1.25 6.85 5.34
N PHE A 11 1.75 6.02 6.25
CA PHE A 11 0.98 4.95 6.87
C PHE A 11 -0.21 5.50 7.67
N TYR A 12 0.00 6.50 8.53
CA TYR A 12 -1.11 7.14 9.25
C TYR A 12 -2.12 7.81 8.32
N LEU A 13 -1.65 8.55 7.31
CA LEU A 13 -2.54 9.17 6.31
C LEU A 13 -3.37 8.13 5.56
N ASN A 14 -2.76 7.00 5.21
CA ASN A 14 -3.45 5.89 4.58
C ASN A 14 -4.62 5.39 5.46
N PHE A 15 -4.38 5.12 6.74
CA PHE A 15 -5.42 4.70 7.67
C PHE A 15 -6.52 5.76 7.85
N LEU A 16 -6.13 7.04 7.94
CA LEU A 16 -7.07 8.17 8.05
C LEU A 16 -8.01 8.27 6.85
N ILE A 17 -7.60 7.83 5.66
CA ILE A 17 -8.45 7.82 4.47
C ILE A 17 -9.31 6.55 4.43
N HIS A 18 -8.72 5.38 4.68
CA HIS A 18 -9.42 4.10 4.59
C HIS A 18 -10.50 3.91 5.66
N TYR A 19 -10.19 4.20 6.93
CA TYR A 19 -11.07 3.86 8.03
C TYR A 19 -12.43 4.55 8.00
N PRO A 20 -12.54 5.85 7.65
CA PRO A 20 -13.85 6.47 7.42
C PRO A 20 -14.64 5.80 6.30
N ILE A 21 -13.99 5.45 5.19
CA ILE A 21 -14.67 4.78 4.06
C ILE A 21 -15.19 3.42 4.50
N PHE A 22 -14.37 2.63 5.21
CA PHE A 22 -14.77 1.34 5.74
C PHE A 22 -15.89 1.44 6.76
N PHE A 23 -15.88 2.48 7.59
CA PHE A 23 -16.92 2.71 8.59
C PHE A 23 -18.27 3.09 7.95
N PHE A 24 -18.28 3.98 6.97
CA PHE A 24 -19.51 4.47 6.34
C PHE A 24 -20.00 3.61 5.17
N PHE A 25 -19.09 2.92 4.47
CA PHE A 25 -19.36 2.14 3.26
C PHE A 25 -18.58 0.80 3.27
N PRO A 26 -18.87 -0.12 4.22
CA PRO A 26 -18.19 -1.40 4.32
C PRO A 26 -18.57 -2.31 3.15
N THR A 27 -17.74 -2.34 2.10
CA THR A 27 -17.94 -3.27 0.98
C THR A 27 -17.47 -4.68 1.33
N VAL A 28 -18.07 -5.67 0.69
CA VAL A 28 -17.85 -7.11 0.96
C VAL A 28 -17.58 -7.82 -0.37
N ILE A 29 -16.73 -8.84 -0.34
CA ILE A 29 -16.48 -9.73 -1.47
C ILE A 29 -16.96 -11.15 -1.18
N GLU A 30 -17.63 -11.76 -2.16
CA GLU A 30 -17.98 -13.17 -2.10
C GLU A 30 -16.75 -14.04 -2.36
N ARG A 31 -16.39 -14.88 -1.39
CA ARG A 31 -15.28 -15.83 -1.50
C ARG A 31 -15.81 -17.24 -1.78
N PRO A 32 -15.18 -18.02 -2.67
CA PRO A 32 -15.54 -19.41 -2.87
C PRO A 32 -15.29 -20.21 -1.58
N THR A 33 -16.25 -21.06 -1.23
CA THR A 33 -16.26 -21.91 -0.03
C THR A 33 -15.43 -23.18 -0.17
N THR A 34 -14.92 -23.48 -1.36
CA THR A 34 -14.13 -24.67 -1.64
C THR A 34 -12.87 -24.68 -0.78
N SER A 35 -12.76 -25.69 0.10
CA SER A 35 -11.55 -25.95 0.86
C SER A 35 -10.46 -26.48 -0.07
N LEU A 36 -9.26 -25.93 0.07
CA LEU A 36 -8.06 -26.49 -0.55
C LEU A 36 -7.44 -27.50 0.43
N ASP A 37 -7.00 -28.65 -0.07
CA ASP A 37 -6.34 -29.67 0.74
C ASP A 37 -4.84 -29.38 0.92
N GLY A 38 -4.25 -29.98 1.96
CA GLY A 38 -2.81 -29.92 2.24
C GLY A 38 -2.34 -28.61 2.90
N TRP A 39 -1.01 -28.47 3.05
CA TRP A 39 -0.40 -27.36 3.81
C TRP A 39 -0.71 -25.98 3.21
N ALA A 40 -0.78 -25.88 1.88
CA ALA A 40 -1.10 -24.64 1.19
C ALA A 40 -2.55 -24.21 1.46
N GLY A 41 -3.48 -25.17 1.52
CA GLY A 41 -4.86 -24.92 1.89
C GLY A 41 -5.01 -24.47 3.34
N SER A 42 -4.25 -25.07 4.28
CA SER A 42 -4.21 -24.63 5.68
C SER A 42 -3.67 -23.20 5.82
N ALA A 43 -2.57 -22.88 5.11
CA ALA A 43 -1.99 -21.53 5.11
C ALA A 43 -2.97 -20.50 4.53
N PHE A 44 -3.66 -20.84 3.44
CA PHE A 44 -4.65 -19.96 2.83
C PHE A 44 -5.92 -19.80 3.68
N SER A 45 -6.33 -20.84 4.40
CA SER A 45 -7.44 -20.77 5.35
C SER A 45 -7.09 -19.88 6.53
N PHE A 46 -5.86 -19.97 7.05
CA PHE A 46 -5.35 -19.07 8.08
C PHE A 46 -5.30 -17.62 7.57
N LEU A 47 -4.83 -17.39 6.34
CA LEU A 47 -4.84 -16.07 5.70
C LEU A 47 -6.27 -15.49 5.64
N ARG A 48 -7.26 -16.29 5.22
CA ARG A 48 -8.67 -15.86 5.16
C ARG A 48 -9.30 -15.65 6.54
N TRP A 49 -8.75 -16.28 7.58
CA TRP A 49 -9.20 -16.06 8.95
C TRP A 49 -8.72 -14.71 9.51
N ILE A 50 -7.48 -14.30 9.19
CA ILE A 50 -6.97 -12.98 9.60
C ILE A 50 -7.51 -11.84 8.72
N ASP A 51 -7.71 -12.09 7.43
CA ASP A 51 -8.21 -11.12 6.46
C ASP A 51 -9.67 -11.43 6.15
N GLN A 52 -10.60 -10.81 6.88
CA GLN A 52 -12.04 -11.03 6.70
C GLN A 52 -12.53 -10.41 5.38
N PRO A 53 -13.59 -10.94 4.74
CA PRO A 53 -14.08 -10.49 3.42
C PRO A 53 -14.89 -9.18 3.49
N VAL A 54 -14.49 -8.26 4.37
CA VAL A 54 -15.17 -6.99 4.64
C VAL A 54 -14.20 -5.83 4.46
N ASN A 55 -14.72 -4.61 4.29
CA ASN A 55 -13.91 -3.40 4.11
C ASN A 55 -12.99 -3.49 2.88
N CYS A 56 -13.51 -4.02 1.77
CA CYS A 56 -12.71 -4.32 0.59
C CYS A 56 -12.29 -3.06 -0.20
N PHE A 57 -13.18 -2.07 -0.31
CA PHE A 57 -12.96 -0.87 -1.12
C PHE A 57 -12.64 0.35 -0.24
N PRO A 58 -11.58 1.12 -0.53
CA PRO A 58 -10.47 0.83 -1.44
C PRO A 58 -9.48 -0.20 -0.86
N SER A 59 -8.64 -0.83 -1.69
CA SER A 59 -7.71 -1.87 -1.20
C SER A 59 -6.56 -1.27 -0.38
N GLN A 60 -6.56 -1.52 0.93
CA GLN A 60 -5.48 -1.09 1.83
C GLN A 60 -4.17 -1.80 1.51
N HIS A 61 -4.21 -3.10 1.19
CA HIS A 61 -3.06 -3.90 0.74
C HIS A 61 -2.31 -3.24 -0.43
N VAL A 62 -3.04 -2.89 -1.49
CA VAL A 62 -2.48 -2.24 -2.67
C VAL A 62 -1.85 -0.90 -2.29
N SER A 63 -2.62 -0.05 -1.61
CA SER A 63 -2.17 1.30 -1.29
C SER A 63 -0.90 1.32 -0.42
N LEU A 64 -0.80 0.47 0.61
CA LEU A 64 0.37 0.37 1.48
C LEU A 64 1.59 -0.21 0.76
N CYS A 65 1.41 -1.24 -0.07
CA CYS A 65 2.51 -1.80 -0.85
C CYS A 65 3.13 -0.75 -1.79
N PHE A 66 2.32 0.05 -2.48
CA PHE A 66 2.83 1.13 -3.35
C PHE A 66 3.45 2.29 -2.56
N VAL A 67 2.93 2.63 -1.36
CA VAL A 67 3.55 3.60 -0.44
C VAL A 67 4.96 3.15 -0.05
N VAL A 68 5.14 1.89 0.37
CA VAL A 68 6.45 1.34 0.71
C VAL A 68 7.35 1.32 -0.53
N ALA A 69 6.83 0.85 -1.66
CA ALA A 69 7.58 0.77 -2.90
C ALA A 69 8.17 2.12 -3.29
N LEU A 70 7.36 3.17 -3.45
CA LEU A 70 7.86 4.48 -3.86
C LEU A 70 8.49 5.31 -2.74
N GLY A 71 8.23 5.01 -1.47
CA GLY A 71 8.86 5.70 -0.35
C GLY A 71 10.39 5.57 -0.36
N PHE A 72 10.92 4.48 -0.90
CA PHE A 72 12.37 4.27 -1.05
C PHE A 72 12.98 4.83 -2.34
N TRP A 73 12.19 5.36 -3.27
CA TRP A 73 12.65 5.71 -4.62
C TRP A 73 13.83 6.69 -4.63
N ASN A 74 13.77 7.72 -3.78
CA ASN A 74 14.81 8.75 -3.65
C ASN A 74 15.93 8.37 -2.66
N TYR A 75 15.85 7.22 -1.99
CA TYR A 75 16.82 6.78 -0.98
C TYR A 75 17.65 5.59 -1.48
N ARG A 76 16.98 4.51 -1.93
CA ARG A 76 17.60 3.29 -2.46
C ARG A 76 16.72 2.72 -3.57
N ARG A 77 17.02 3.12 -4.80
CA ARG A 77 16.18 2.79 -5.96
C ARG A 77 16.00 1.30 -6.20
N TRP A 78 17.02 0.48 -5.95
CA TRP A 78 16.91 -0.98 -6.08
C TRP A 78 15.89 -1.60 -5.12
N ILE A 79 15.80 -1.09 -3.88
CA ILE A 79 14.78 -1.50 -2.90
C ILE A 79 13.39 -1.12 -3.42
N SER A 80 13.26 0.09 -3.96
CA SER A 80 12.01 0.57 -4.53
C SER A 80 11.55 -0.29 -5.71
N ILE A 81 12.45 -0.67 -6.62
CA ILE A 81 12.15 -1.57 -7.74
C ILE A 81 11.70 -2.94 -7.24
N PHE A 82 12.39 -3.53 -6.27
CA PHE A 82 11.98 -4.80 -5.67
C PHE A 82 10.57 -4.73 -5.10
N PHE A 83 10.26 -3.69 -4.32
CA PHE A 83 8.93 -3.52 -3.74
C PHE A 83 7.87 -3.11 -4.75
N LEU A 84 8.21 -2.52 -5.90
CA LEU A 84 7.26 -2.29 -6.99
C LEU A 84 6.81 -3.63 -7.60
N PHE A 85 7.75 -4.54 -7.87
CA PHE A 85 7.40 -5.90 -8.29
C PHE A 85 6.53 -6.60 -7.24
N TRP A 86 6.89 -6.46 -5.97
CA TRP A 86 6.09 -7.00 -4.87
C TRP A 86 4.67 -6.40 -4.82
N ALA A 87 4.53 -5.08 -4.96
CA ALA A 87 3.24 -4.39 -4.95
C ALA A 87 2.35 -4.85 -6.11
N ILE A 88 2.92 -5.05 -7.29
CA ILE A 88 2.20 -5.61 -8.44
C ILE A 88 1.78 -7.06 -8.15
N ALA A 89 2.69 -7.88 -7.62
CA ALA A 89 2.38 -9.28 -7.27
C ALA A 89 1.26 -9.38 -6.23
N ILE A 90 1.27 -8.54 -5.19
CA ILE A 90 0.19 -8.45 -4.20
C ILE A 90 -1.11 -7.98 -4.85
N SER A 91 -1.07 -6.96 -5.71
CA SER A 91 -2.26 -6.46 -6.42
C SER A 91 -2.89 -7.53 -7.32
N LEU A 92 -2.08 -8.35 -7.98
CA LEU A 92 -2.57 -9.47 -8.77
C LEU A 92 -3.10 -10.60 -7.88
N SER A 93 -2.39 -10.89 -6.78
CA SER A 93 -2.77 -11.92 -5.81
C SER A 93 -4.15 -11.62 -5.20
N THR A 94 -4.45 -10.37 -4.85
CA THR A 94 -5.74 -10.01 -4.28
C THR A 94 -6.90 -10.26 -5.25
N LEU A 95 -6.69 -10.11 -6.55
CA LEU A 95 -7.68 -10.42 -7.59
C LEU A 95 -7.83 -11.93 -7.78
N THR A 96 -6.72 -12.67 -7.92
CA THR A 96 -6.75 -14.11 -8.21
C THR A 96 -7.23 -14.95 -7.03
N THR A 97 -7.02 -14.47 -5.80
CA THR A 97 -7.47 -15.14 -4.57
C THR A 97 -8.82 -14.66 -4.05
N LYS A 98 -9.49 -13.75 -4.78
CA LYS A 98 -10.80 -13.16 -4.45
C LYS A 98 -10.80 -12.41 -3.11
N GLN A 99 -9.75 -11.64 -2.83
CA GLN A 99 -9.73 -10.69 -1.71
C GLN A 99 -10.29 -9.33 -2.10
N HIS A 100 -10.15 -8.95 -3.37
CA HIS A 100 -10.57 -7.65 -3.87
C HIS A 100 -11.17 -7.77 -5.28
N TYR A 101 -12.11 -6.89 -5.59
CA TYR A 101 -12.52 -6.60 -6.94
C TYR A 101 -11.51 -5.67 -7.63
N PHE A 102 -11.56 -5.61 -8.96
CA PHE A 102 -10.70 -4.73 -9.75
C PHE A 102 -10.82 -3.26 -9.33
N TRP A 103 -12.03 -2.81 -9.01
CA TRP A 103 -12.28 -1.44 -8.55
C TRP A 103 -11.62 -1.13 -7.20
N ASP A 104 -11.51 -2.11 -6.31
CA ASP A 104 -10.82 -1.94 -5.02
C ASP A 104 -9.33 -1.68 -5.23
N VAL A 105 -8.72 -2.38 -6.20
CA VAL A 105 -7.31 -2.17 -6.57
C VAL A 105 -7.10 -0.77 -7.12
N LEU A 106 -7.98 -0.30 -8.03
CA LEU A 106 -7.93 1.06 -8.54
C LEU A 106 -8.12 2.10 -7.43
N GLY A 107 -9.07 1.88 -6.51
CA GLY A 107 -9.25 2.73 -5.34
C GLY A 107 -8.00 2.77 -4.45
N GLY A 108 -7.35 1.61 -4.24
CA GLY A 108 -6.09 1.52 -3.51
C GLY A 108 -4.97 2.33 -4.17
N LEU A 109 -4.86 2.28 -5.51
CA LEU A 109 -3.92 3.11 -6.26
C LEU A 109 -4.20 4.61 -6.09
N VAL A 110 -5.48 5.03 -6.10
CA VAL A 110 -5.85 6.43 -5.85
C VAL A 110 -5.42 6.86 -4.44
N VAL A 111 -5.70 6.05 -3.41
CA VAL A 111 -5.27 6.37 -2.03
C VAL A 111 -3.75 6.44 -1.93
N PHE A 112 -3.02 5.53 -2.59
CA PHE A 112 -1.56 5.60 -2.69
C PHE A 112 -1.10 6.92 -3.33
N LEU A 113 -1.71 7.35 -4.45
CA LEU A 113 -1.33 8.60 -5.12
C LEU A 113 -1.57 9.82 -4.22
N ILE A 114 -2.64 9.82 -3.43
CA ILE A 114 -2.88 10.85 -2.41
C ILE A 114 -1.76 10.83 -1.36
N CYS A 115 -1.45 9.67 -0.78
CA CYS A 115 -0.38 9.53 0.22
C CYS A 115 0.97 9.96 -0.35
N TYR A 116 1.25 9.58 -1.60
CA TYR A 116 2.46 9.96 -2.31
C TYR A 116 2.53 11.47 -2.51
N GLY A 117 1.45 12.10 -3.00
CA GLY A 117 1.38 13.53 -3.25
C GLY A 117 1.54 14.40 -2.00
N VAL A 118 0.97 13.95 -0.88
CA VAL A 118 0.96 14.70 0.39
C VAL A 118 2.23 14.49 1.21
N VAL A 119 2.76 13.26 1.28
CA VAL A 119 3.83 12.91 2.23
C VAL A 119 5.15 12.55 1.56
N LEU A 120 5.11 11.80 0.45
CA LEU A 120 6.31 11.23 -0.17
C LEU A 120 6.87 12.10 -1.31
N ARG A 121 6.07 13.02 -1.85
CA ARG A 121 6.47 13.94 -2.90
C ARG A 121 7.62 14.77 -2.34
N LYS A 122 8.70 14.78 -3.12
CA LYS A 122 9.96 15.42 -2.78
C LYS A 122 9.71 16.89 -2.35
N GLU A 123 9.86 17.20 -1.07
CA GLU A 123 10.20 18.56 -0.68
C GLU A 123 11.54 18.85 -1.36
N SER A 124 11.50 19.72 -2.37
CA SER A 124 12.67 20.41 -2.88
C SER A 124 13.37 21.03 -1.69
N GLN A 125 14.42 20.37 -1.20
CA GLN A 125 15.36 21.00 -0.28
C GLN A 125 15.76 22.33 -0.92
N PRO A 126 15.58 23.48 -0.25
CA PRO A 126 16.20 24.70 -0.73
C PRO A 126 17.70 24.36 -0.84
N LYS A 127 18.28 24.55 -2.03
CA LYS A 127 19.74 24.41 -2.20
C LYS A 127 20.36 25.17 -1.05
N LEU A 128 21.03 24.47 -0.15
CA LEU A 128 21.88 25.12 0.84
C LEU A 128 22.82 25.98 0.00
N GLN A 129 22.62 27.29 0.04
CA GLN A 129 23.56 28.23 -0.54
C GLN A 129 24.85 27.97 0.22
N LEU A 130 25.73 27.19 -0.40
CA LEU A 130 27.12 27.13 0.00
C LEU A 130 27.62 28.55 -0.21
N VAL A 131 27.59 29.31 0.88
CA VAL A 131 28.30 30.56 1.04
C VAL A 131 29.70 30.29 0.51
N SER A 132 30.02 30.88 -0.64
CA SER A 132 31.40 30.91 -1.13
C SER A 132 32.23 31.58 -0.05
N PRO A 133 33.35 31.00 0.40
CA PRO A 133 34.27 31.74 1.25
C PRO A 133 34.68 32.99 0.46
N SER A 134 34.37 34.16 1.00
CA SER A 134 34.90 35.40 0.48
C SER A 134 36.39 35.46 0.78
N LYS A 135 37.19 35.40 -0.28
CA LYS A 135 38.63 35.73 -0.39
C LYS A 135 39.62 34.84 0.37
#